data_AF-A0A316UI75-F1
#
_entry.id   AF-A0A316UI75-F1
#
_cell.length_a   1.000
_cell.length_b   1.000
_cell.length_c   1.000
_cell.angle_alpha   90.00
_cell.angle_beta   90.00
_cell.angle_gamma   90.00
#
_symmetry.space_group_name_H-M   'P 1'
#
loop_
_entity.id
_entity.type
_entity.pdbx_description
1 polymer ?
#
loop_
_entity_poly.entity_id
_entity_poly.type
_entity_poly.pdbx_seq_one_letter_code
_entity_poly.pdbx_strand_id
1 'polypeptide(L)'
;MSSQAGPSSIPLCTLPRPSKRRRSDAHADNVFEAEDAGSAPSYRLLELPDEIAKMIEDAQDPSEEAEGASGATEGSGSQGKRSRGRDEGTDHVSHLVINGRHSDEAVLCTSSRTYALRQVTQSNSLLLCSLDSSSSPSSKLTLRSNVTDVLELQPVVPRLERIAELLSSSAYAGESEEKNGRRLYSAREVRSVVQASDDEFKRGLDERCVVELDGRLRLLSPPYLLNLLDSLLLVCSSNAYLPHAVPLKPTVDSLMADYADGARQEIFEAMLTRWFGSDVTTEEPGETKVALDGHKVSRFIGLELLKQKQTKQKKPALGRSESSSDAISRLPLLDDFIKEWTTRLGDVFATSSDDNDQANLVNLDLLRGQYLLHADPLSSTASAAAGRSNSSSSTLKSRIPKQRIAFFPSSSLPLDPAARFQALFAARAQWKLEDLLPFVEDVASEKKRREALLLRFARAKKDEKDGVMYYSARVRY
;
A
#
# COMPACT_ATOMS: atom_id res chain seq x y z
N MET A 1 23.41 -19.31 6.77
CA MET A 1 22.98 -19.38 8.18
C MET A 1 21.48 -19.66 8.17
N SER A 2 21.13 -20.92 8.37
CA SER A 2 19.75 -21.42 8.31
C SER A 2 19.03 -20.98 9.58
N SER A 3 18.17 -19.95 9.53
CA SER A 3 17.39 -19.56 10.70
C SER A 3 16.29 -20.60 10.91
N GLN A 4 16.46 -21.44 11.93
CA GLN A 4 15.33 -22.10 12.60
C GLN A 4 14.51 -21.02 13.31
N ALA A 5 13.75 -20.24 12.54
CA ALA A 5 12.69 -19.41 13.10
C ALA A 5 11.41 -20.26 12.98
N GLY A 6 10.78 -20.55 14.12
CA GLY A 6 9.45 -21.16 14.15
C GLY A 6 8.44 -20.31 13.37
N PRO A 7 7.21 -20.83 13.15
CA PRO A 7 6.21 -20.11 12.36
C PRO A 7 6.01 -18.70 12.94
N SER A 8 6.19 -17.68 12.11
CA SER A 8 5.98 -16.26 12.44
C SER A 8 4.51 -15.92 12.72
N SER A 9 3.63 -16.90 12.58
CA SER A 9 2.19 -16.75 12.57
C SER A 9 1.58 -17.93 13.32
N ILE A 10 0.81 -17.62 14.37
CA ILE A 10 0.16 -18.60 15.23
C ILE A 10 -1.35 -18.40 15.09
N PRO A 11 -2.10 -19.36 14.51
CA PRO A 11 -3.55 -19.27 14.44
C PRO A 11 -4.15 -19.41 15.85
N LEU A 12 -5.17 -18.62 16.15
CA LEU A 12 -6.00 -18.81 17.33
C LEU A 12 -7.10 -19.82 17.00
N CYS A 13 -7.11 -20.96 17.70
CA CYS A 13 -8.19 -21.92 17.58
C CYS A 13 -9.45 -21.41 18.29
N THR A 14 -10.48 -21.09 17.52
CA THR A 14 -11.85 -20.84 18.01
C THR A 14 -12.65 -22.14 17.97
N LEU A 15 -12.23 -23.17 18.72
CA LEU A 15 -12.97 -24.43 18.74
C LEU A 15 -14.41 -24.19 19.24
N PRO A 16 -15.42 -24.84 18.64
CA PRO A 16 -16.78 -24.77 19.15
C PRO A 16 -16.80 -25.27 20.60
N ARG A 17 -17.58 -24.59 21.45
CA ARG A 17 -17.75 -25.00 22.85
C ARG A 17 -18.13 -26.49 22.87
N PRO A 18 -17.49 -27.35 23.68
CA PRO A 18 -17.86 -28.74 23.75
C PRO A 18 -19.35 -28.82 24.14
N SER A 19 -20.17 -29.27 23.20
CA SER A 19 -21.58 -29.54 23.46
C SER A 19 -21.63 -30.59 24.57
N LYS A 20 -22.53 -30.40 25.55
CA LYS A 20 -22.73 -31.34 26.65
C LYS A 20 -22.84 -32.74 26.07
N ARG A 21 -21.79 -33.58 26.25
CA ARG A 21 -21.78 -34.99 25.85
C ARG A 21 -23.08 -35.63 26.34
N ARG A 22 -23.99 -35.94 25.42
CA ARG A 22 -25.01 -36.96 25.67
C ARG A 22 -24.25 -38.26 25.84
N ARG A 23 -24.34 -38.83 27.05
CA ARG A 23 -23.81 -40.17 27.34
C ARG A 23 -24.47 -41.17 26.39
N SER A 24 -23.66 -41.81 25.55
CA SER A 24 -23.96 -43.13 25.02
C SER A 24 -22.80 -44.03 25.44
N ASP A 25 -23.11 -45.01 26.28
CA ASP A 25 -22.19 -46.06 26.67
C ASP A 25 -21.73 -46.83 25.41
N ALA A 26 -20.44 -46.73 25.08
CA ALA A 26 -19.73 -47.72 24.29
C ALA A 26 -18.22 -47.52 24.48
N HIS A 27 -17.52 -48.63 24.74
CA HIS A 27 -16.10 -48.73 25.01
C HIS A 27 -15.21 -47.84 24.12
N ALA A 28 -14.46 -46.94 24.75
CA ALA A 28 -13.40 -46.18 24.11
C ALA A 28 -12.06 -46.85 24.41
N ASP A 29 -11.46 -47.43 23.37
CA ASP A 29 -10.02 -47.67 23.33
C ASP A 29 -9.31 -46.31 23.37
N ASN A 30 -8.60 -46.09 24.47
CA ASN A 30 -7.74 -44.93 24.67
C ASN A 30 -6.49 -45.08 23.80
N VAL A 31 -6.36 -44.24 22.78
CA VAL A 31 -5.05 -43.82 22.30
C VAL A 31 -4.92 -42.33 22.59
N PHE A 32 -4.54 -42.03 23.84
CA PHE A 32 -3.90 -40.77 24.20
C PHE A 32 -2.41 -41.00 24.06
N GLU A 33 -1.80 -40.47 23.00
CA GLU A 33 -0.36 -40.25 23.00
C GLU A 33 -0.03 -39.21 24.07
N ALA A 34 1.02 -39.50 24.82
CA ALA A 34 1.40 -38.80 26.04
C ALA A 34 1.80 -37.34 25.76
N GLU A 35 1.07 -36.39 26.36
CA GLU A 35 1.57 -35.03 26.51
C GLU A 35 2.54 -34.96 27.71
N ASP A 36 3.71 -34.40 27.39
CA ASP A 36 4.88 -34.23 28.22
C ASP A 36 4.57 -33.51 29.55
N ALA A 37 5.03 -34.07 30.66
CA ALA A 37 4.86 -33.51 32.00
C ALA A 37 5.84 -32.34 32.19
N GLY A 38 5.48 -31.12 31.74
CA GLY A 38 6.46 -30.04 31.70
C GLY A 38 5.99 -28.59 31.56
N SER A 39 4.73 -28.21 31.82
CA SER A 39 4.31 -26.85 32.22
C SER A 39 2.80 -26.83 32.41
N ALA A 40 2.29 -26.30 33.52
CA ALA A 40 0.86 -25.99 33.61
C ALA A 40 0.46 -25.00 32.49
N PRO A 41 -0.78 -25.05 31.97
CA PRO A 41 -1.23 -24.09 30.97
C PRO A 41 -1.20 -22.66 31.53
N SER A 42 -0.51 -21.75 30.84
CA SER A 42 -0.48 -20.33 31.20
C SER A 42 -1.71 -19.63 30.63
N TYR A 43 -2.54 -19.04 31.48
CA TYR A 43 -3.70 -18.27 31.06
C TYR A 43 -3.37 -16.78 30.95
N ARG A 44 -3.83 -16.14 29.87
CA ARG A 44 -3.82 -14.69 29.69
C ARG A 44 -5.22 -14.22 29.30
N LEU A 45 -5.55 -12.98 29.64
CA LEU A 45 -6.78 -12.34 29.20
C LEU A 45 -6.50 -11.44 28.01
N LEU A 46 -7.38 -11.49 27.01
CA LEU A 46 -7.38 -10.63 25.84
C LEU A 46 -8.71 -9.89 25.82
N GLU A 47 -8.64 -8.56 25.84
CA GLU A 47 -9.79 -7.71 25.59
C GLU A 47 -10.11 -7.72 24.10
N LEU A 48 -11.36 -8.05 23.78
CA LEU A 48 -11.84 -8.20 22.42
C LEU A 48 -12.78 -7.04 22.08
N PRO A 49 -12.46 -6.23 21.07
CA PRO A 49 -13.42 -5.30 20.47
C PRO A 49 -14.67 -6.05 20.01
N ASP A 50 -15.84 -5.40 20.08
CA ASP A 50 -17.13 -6.01 19.71
C ASP A 50 -17.11 -6.70 18.34
N GLU A 51 -16.46 -6.08 17.35
CA GLU A 51 -16.29 -6.66 16.01
C GLU A 51 -15.59 -8.03 16.06
N ILE A 52 -14.50 -8.15 16.81
CA ILE A 52 -13.71 -9.39 16.93
C ILE A 52 -14.42 -10.40 17.82
N ALA A 53 -15.05 -9.94 18.90
CA ALA A 53 -15.85 -10.80 19.78
C ALA A 53 -16.98 -11.48 18.97
N LYS A 54 -17.72 -10.71 18.17
CA LYS A 54 -18.74 -11.24 17.27
C LYS A 54 -18.16 -12.23 16.26
N MET A 55 -17.02 -11.92 15.63
CA MET A 55 -16.36 -12.86 14.71
C MET A 55 -16.01 -14.21 15.38
N ILE A 56 -15.59 -14.18 16.64
CA ILE A 56 -15.30 -15.41 17.40
C ILE A 56 -16.59 -16.16 17.76
N GLU A 57 -17.65 -15.44 18.12
CA GLU A 57 -18.96 -16.02 18.43
C GLU A 57 -19.59 -16.67 17.19
N ASP A 58 -19.60 -15.98 16.06
CA ASP A 58 -20.10 -16.48 14.77
C ASP A 58 -19.31 -17.74 14.36
N ALA A 59 -17.98 -17.74 14.53
CA ALA A 59 -17.14 -18.91 14.25
C ALA A 59 -17.39 -20.12 15.19
N GLN A 60 -18.07 -19.90 16.32
CA GLN A 60 -18.42 -20.94 17.29
C GLN A 60 -19.85 -21.44 17.12
N ASP A 61 -20.69 -20.80 16.29
CA ASP A 61 -22.08 -21.21 16.04
C ASP A 61 -22.14 -22.31 14.96
N PRO A 62 -22.53 -23.54 15.31
CA PRO A 62 -22.61 -24.65 14.35
C PRO A 62 -23.79 -24.53 13.35
N SER A 63 -24.64 -23.50 13.45
CA SER A 63 -25.85 -23.40 12.63
C SER A 63 -25.62 -22.94 11.18
N GLU A 64 -24.50 -22.28 10.86
CA GLU A 64 -24.17 -21.89 9.48
C GLU A 64 -23.60 -23.04 8.63
N GLU A 65 -23.15 -24.15 9.23
CA GLU A 65 -22.62 -25.32 8.48
C GLU A 65 -23.73 -26.14 7.79
N ALA A 66 -25.01 -25.96 8.15
CA ALA A 66 -26.10 -26.81 7.68
C ALA A 66 -26.86 -26.30 6.44
N GLU A 67 -26.81 -25.00 6.10
CA GLU A 67 -27.60 -24.45 4.99
C GLU A 67 -26.91 -24.51 3.62
N GLY A 68 -25.62 -24.86 3.56
CA GLY A 68 -24.87 -25.01 2.30
C GLY A 68 -24.99 -26.39 1.62
N ALA A 69 -25.62 -27.37 2.26
CA ALA A 69 -25.58 -28.78 1.81
C ALA A 69 -26.94 -29.44 1.54
N SER A 70 -28.05 -28.69 1.49
CA SER A 70 -29.37 -29.24 1.15
C SER A 70 -30.00 -28.55 -0.06
N GLY A 71 -29.54 -28.93 -1.25
CA GLY A 71 -30.09 -28.43 -2.51
C GLY A 71 -29.69 -29.28 -3.72
N ALA A 72 -29.98 -30.59 -3.70
CA ALA A 72 -29.89 -31.42 -4.89
C ALA A 72 -31.02 -32.46 -4.91
N THR A 73 -32.06 -32.12 -5.68
CA THR A 73 -33.19 -32.98 -6.04
C THR A 73 -32.74 -34.14 -6.92
N GLU A 74 -33.36 -35.31 -6.70
CA GLU A 74 -33.15 -36.56 -7.42
C GLU A 74 -33.35 -36.44 -8.95
N GLY A 75 -32.47 -37.09 -9.71
CA GLY A 75 -32.60 -37.28 -11.16
C GLY A 75 -31.59 -38.29 -11.66
N SER A 76 -32.08 -39.38 -12.27
CA SER A 76 -31.39 -40.63 -12.57
C SER A 76 -30.51 -40.60 -13.82
N GLY A 77 -29.44 -41.41 -13.83
CA GLY A 77 -29.02 -42.17 -15.02
C GLY A 77 -27.70 -41.81 -15.71
N SER A 78 -26.78 -42.78 -15.64
CA SER A 78 -25.76 -43.18 -16.64
C SER A 78 -24.28 -42.84 -16.37
N GLN A 79 -23.46 -43.85 -16.68
CA GLN A 79 -22.07 -44.08 -16.27
C GLN A 79 -21.05 -43.27 -17.08
N GLY A 80 -19.98 -42.82 -16.41
CA GLY A 80 -18.74 -42.37 -17.05
C GLY A 80 -17.58 -42.24 -16.06
N LYS A 81 -16.73 -43.26 -15.97
CA LYS A 81 -15.45 -43.27 -15.23
C LYS A 81 -14.49 -42.19 -15.77
N ARG A 82 -14.04 -41.23 -14.95
CA ARG A 82 -12.68 -40.65 -15.05
C ARG A 82 -12.09 -40.26 -13.68
N SER A 83 -10.81 -40.62 -13.57
CA SER A 83 -9.78 -40.51 -12.52
C SER A 83 -9.81 -39.34 -11.54
N ARG A 84 -9.57 -39.70 -10.27
CA ARG A 84 -9.30 -38.87 -9.08
C ARG A 84 -8.09 -37.95 -9.27
N GLY A 85 -8.32 -36.64 -9.21
CA GLY A 85 -7.37 -35.66 -8.69
C GLY A 85 -7.72 -35.39 -7.24
N ARG A 86 -6.76 -35.57 -6.34
CA ARG A 86 -6.88 -35.39 -4.90
C ARG A 86 -6.84 -33.89 -4.61
N ASP A 87 -8.02 -33.28 -4.52
CA ASP A 87 -8.16 -31.92 -4.00
C ASP A 87 -8.23 -32.04 -2.48
N GLU A 88 -7.16 -31.61 -1.81
CA GLU A 88 -7.13 -31.53 -0.35
C GLU A 88 -8.04 -30.36 0.05
N GLY A 89 -9.16 -30.72 0.70
CA GLY A 89 -10.14 -29.76 1.18
C GLY A 89 -9.46 -28.69 2.03
N THR A 90 -9.62 -27.44 1.64
CA THR A 90 -9.22 -26.31 2.48
C THR A 90 -10.26 -26.14 3.57
N ASP A 91 -9.83 -26.61 4.74
CA ASP A 91 -10.31 -26.42 6.09
C ASP A 91 -11.06 -25.12 6.39
N HIS A 92 -12.07 -25.26 7.25
CA HIS A 92 -12.75 -24.20 7.98
C HIS A 92 -11.75 -23.31 8.75
N VAL A 93 -12.13 -22.04 9.04
CA VAL A 93 -11.95 -21.30 10.32
C VAL A 93 -11.76 -19.79 10.09
N SER A 94 -12.49 -18.98 10.86
CA SER A 94 -12.29 -17.54 10.99
C SER A 94 -10.93 -17.25 11.65
N HIS A 95 -9.86 -17.23 10.85
CA HIS A 95 -8.49 -17.22 11.37
C HIS A 95 -8.05 -15.86 11.90
N LEU A 96 -8.24 -15.66 13.20
CA LEU A 96 -7.44 -14.72 13.96
C LEU A 96 -6.01 -15.28 14.09
N VAL A 97 -5.02 -14.48 13.69
CA VAL A 97 -3.61 -14.92 13.66
C VAL A 97 -2.75 -13.95 14.44
N ILE A 98 -1.97 -14.46 15.39
CA ILE A 98 -0.89 -13.67 16.01
C ILE A 98 0.32 -13.71 15.09
N ASN A 99 0.81 -12.54 14.66
CA ASN A 99 1.93 -12.41 13.73
C ASN A 99 3.04 -11.54 14.33
N GLY A 100 4.29 -11.94 14.11
CA GLY A 100 5.48 -11.20 14.51
C GLY A 100 6.68 -12.11 14.64
N ARG A 101 7.86 -11.58 14.30
CA ARG A 101 9.13 -12.28 14.60
C ARG A 101 9.48 -12.10 16.08
N HIS A 102 10.41 -12.90 16.59
CA HIS A 102 10.88 -12.82 17.98
C HIS A 102 11.41 -11.43 18.38
N SER A 103 11.86 -10.62 17.41
CA SER A 103 12.35 -9.25 17.62
C SER A 103 11.27 -8.19 17.46
N ASP A 104 10.08 -8.57 16.97
CA ASP A 104 8.97 -7.65 16.71
C ASP A 104 7.99 -7.65 17.89
N GLU A 105 7.30 -6.54 18.08
CA GLU A 105 6.08 -6.51 18.88
C GLU A 105 5.01 -7.34 18.17
N ALA A 106 4.34 -8.25 18.88
CA ALA A 106 3.32 -9.09 18.30
C ALA A 106 2.08 -8.27 17.86
N VAL A 107 1.50 -8.65 16.73
CA VAL A 107 0.23 -8.12 16.25
C VAL A 107 -0.80 -9.24 16.15
N LEU A 108 -2.07 -8.91 16.29
CA LEU A 108 -3.19 -9.78 15.95
C LEU A 108 -3.76 -9.33 14.60
N CYS A 109 -3.92 -10.26 13.68
CA CYS A 109 -4.49 -10.02 12.36
C CYS A 109 -5.84 -10.73 12.25
N THR A 110 -6.84 -10.02 11.75
CA THR A 110 -8.04 -10.61 11.14
C THR A 110 -7.75 -10.92 9.66
N SER A 111 -8.77 -11.25 8.88
CA SER A 111 -8.63 -11.30 7.41
C SER A 111 -8.26 -9.94 6.81
N SER A 112 -8.83 -8.85 7.36
CA SER A 112 -8.82 -7.53 6.73
C SER A 112 -8.08 -6.42 7.49
N ARG A 113 -7.76 -6.63 8.78
CA ARG A 113 -7.17 -5.60 9.66
C ARG A 113 -6.07 -6.13 10.57
N THR A 114 -5.14 -5.26 10.96
CA THR A 114 -4.08 -5.54 11.93
C THR A 114 -4.22 -4.71 13.20
N TYR A 115 -4.00 -5.37 14.34
CA TYR A 115 -4.10 -4.79 15.68
C TYR A 115 -2.79 -5.03 16.44
N ALA A 116 -2.24 -4.02 17.10
CA ALA A 116 -1.15 -4.22 18.05
C ALA A 116 -1.67 -4.82 19.35
N LEU A 117 -0.93 -5.78 19.90
CA LEU A 117 -1.16 -6.33 21.22
C LEU A 117 -0.42 -5.50 22.26
N ARG A 118 -1.15 -4.88 23.19
CA ARG A 118 -0.58 -4.10 24.29
C ARG A 118 -0.86 -4.77 25.62
N GLN A 119 0.17 -4.97 26.43
CA GLN A 119 0.00 -5.49 27.77
C GLN A 119 -0.26 -4.33 28.74
N VAL A 120 -1.35 -4.45 29.50
CA VAL A 120 -1.73 -3.51 30.56
C VAL A 120 -1.78 -4.25 31.88
N THR A 121 -0.88 -3.87 32.79
CA THR A 121 -0.86 -4.40 34.16
C THR A 121 -1.91 -3.69 35.00
N GLN A 122 -2.67 -4.48 35.77
CA GLN A 122 -3.67 -3.95 36.68
C GLN A 122 -3.20 -4.09 38.14
N SER A 123 -3.65 -3.18 39.01
CA SER A 123 -3.31 -3.19 40.45
C SER A 123 -4.18 -4.14 41.27
N ASN A 124 -5.28 -4.63 40.70
CA ASN A 124 -6.24 -5.51 41.37
C ASN A 124 -5.89 -6.98 41.11
N SER A 125 -6.21 -7.86 42.05
CA SER A 125 -6.07 -9.31 41.86
C SER A 125 -7.26 -9.85 41.07
N LEU A 126 -7.02 -10.37 39.87
CA LEU A 126 -8.06 -10.99 39.03
C LEU A 126 -7.85 -12.50 39.00
N LEU A 127 -8.74 -13.23 39.68
CA LEU A 127 -8.63 -14.68 39.82
C LEU A 127 -9.45 -15.39 38.74
N LEU A 128 -8.77 -16.11 37.85
CA LEU A 128 -9.42 -16.99 36.89
C LEU A 128 -9.78 -18.31 37.59
N CYS A 129 -11.07 -18.61 37.67
CA CYS A 129 -11.58 -19.81 38.31
C CYS A 129 -12.36 -20.68 37.32
N SER A 130 -12.33 -22.00 37.53
CA SER A 130 -13.08 -22.99 36.76
C SER A 130 -14.07 -23.70 37.67
N LEU A 131 -15.27 -23.97 37.16
CA LEU A 131 -16.32 -24.67 37.88
C LEU A 131 -16.29 -26.16 37.52
N ASP A 132 -16.07 -27.03 38.50
CA ASP A 132 -16.14 -28.47 38.27
C ASP A 132 -17.61 -28.90 38.17
N SER A 133 -18.03 -29.29 36.97
CA SER A 133 -19.39 -29.75 36.68
C SER A 133 -19.60 -31.22 37.08
N SER A 134 -19.05 -31.65 38.23
CA SER A 134 -19.39 -32.95 38.80
C SER A 134 -20.75 -32.86 39.49
N SER A 135 -21.60 -33.88 39.31
CA SER A 135 -22.99 -33.98 39.80
C SER A 135 -23.11 -34.09 41.35
N SER A 136 -22.37 -33.28 42.09
CA SER A 136 -22.38 -33.17 43.54
C SER A 136 -23.20 -31.94 43.95
N PRO A 137 -23.89 -31.96 45.11
CA PRO A 137 -24.75 -30.86 45.56
C PRO A 137 -23.98 -29.57 45.96
N SER A 138 -22.65 -29.61 46.00
CA SER A 138 -21.78 -28.46 46.27
C SER A 138 -20.94 -28.11 45.03
N SER A 139 -21.16 -26.93 44.46
CA SER A 139 -20.31 -26.38 43.40
C SER A 139 -18.88 -26.18 43.88
N LYS A 140 -17.93 -26.96 43.36
CA LYS A 140 -16.50 -26.81 43.65
C LYS A 140 -15.88 -25.82 42.66
N LEU A 141 -15.29 -24.75 43.19
CA LEU A 141 -14.55 -23.76 42.42
C LEU A 141 -13.05 -24.03 42.51
N THR A 142 -12.37 -24.15 41.37
CA THR A 142 -10.94 -24.39 41.30
C THR A 142 -10.23 -23.16 40.73
N LEU A 143 -9.30 -22.58 41.49
CA LEU A 143 -8.46 -21.47 41.03
C LEU A 143 -7.50 -21.97 39.94
N ARG A 144 -7.53 -21.34 38.76
CA ARG A 144 -6.67 -21.67 37.62
C ARG A 144 -5.47 -20.73 37.49
N SER A 145 -5.67 -19.44 37.72
CA SER A 145 -4.61 -18.44 37.61
C SER A 145 -4.95 -17.17 38.39
N ASN A 146 -3.92 -16.46 38.87
CA ASN A 146 -4.03 -15.05 39.26
C ASN A 146 -3.49 -14.22 38.11
N VAL A 147 -4.38 -13.59 37.34
CA VAL A 147 -4.02 -12.81 36.15
C VAL A 147 -3.75 -11.37 36.58
N THR A 148 -2.52 -10.91 36.37
CA THR A 148 -2.07 -9.55 36.69
C THR A 148 -2.13 -8.60 35.49
N ASP A 149 -2.16 -9.17 34.29
CA ASP A 149 -2.01 -8.45 33.03
C ASP A 149 -3.12 -8.82 32.06
N VAL A 150 -3.67 -7.80 31.40
CA VAL A 150 -4.64 -7.94 30.32
C VAL A 150 -3.97 -7.49 29.03
N LEU A 151 -4.20 -8.22 27.94
CA LEU A 151 -3.81 -7.82 26.60
C LEU A 151 -4.94 -7.02 25.97
N GLU A 152 -4.62 -5.85 25.45
CA GLU A 152 -5.56 -4.97 24.75
C GLU A 152 -5.20 -4.93 23.26
N LEU A 153 -6.23 -4.80 22.40
CA LEU A 153 -6.09 -4.68 20.96
C LEU A 153 -6.27 -3.24 20.50
N GLN A 154 -5.27 -2.70 19.82
CA GLN A 154 -5.34 -1.38 19.23
C GLN A 154 -5.15 -1.46 17.71
N PRO A 155 -6.06 -0.91 16.87
CA PRO A 155 -5.85 -0.85 15.43
C PRO A 155 -4.54 -0.15 15.08
N VAL A 156 -3.77 -0.73 14.15
CA VAL A 156 -2.49 -0.15 13.70
C VAL A 156 -2.36 -0.16 12.18
N VAL A 157 -1.52 0.74 11.67
CA VAL A 157 -1.15 0.73 10.26
C VAL A 157 -0.25 -0.48 9.99
N PRO A 158 -0.57 -1.33 8.98
CA PRO A 158 0.23 -2.50 8.65
C PRO A 158 1.63 -2.10 8.17
N ARG A 159 2.63 -2.93 8.49
CA ARG A 159 4.05 -2.64 8.18
C ARG A 159 4.43 -3.05 6.75
N LEU A 160 3.71 -2.51 5.77
CA LEU A 160 3.85 -2.88 4.34
C LEU A 160 5.17 -2.43 3.71
N GLU A 161 5.88 -1.45 4.29
CA GLU A 161 7.20 -1.01 3.80
C GLU A 161 8.23 -2.14 3.73
N ARG A 162 8.12 -3.14 4.63
CA ARG A 162 8.98 -4.32 4.65
C ARG A 162 8.93 -5.13 3.34
N ILE A 163 7.86 -5.02 2.56
CA ILE A 163 7.77 -5.64 1.22
C ILE A 163 8.87 -5.07 0.31
N ALA A 164 8.98 -3.73 0.24
CA ALA A 164 9.98 -3.08 -0.60
C ALA A 164 11.40 -3.29 -0.06
N GLU A 165 11.60 -3.26 1.25
CA GLU A 165 12.90 -3.53 1.89
C GLU A 165 13.46 -4.90 1.50
N LEU A 166 12.60 -5.94 1.45
CA LEU A 166 13.01 -7.29 1.07
C LEU A 166 13.24 -7.44 -0.44
N LEU A 167 12.31 -6.94 -1.25
CA LEU A 167 12.25 -7.25 -2.68
C LEU A 167 13.06 -6.29 -3.56
N SER A 168 13.43 -5.10 -3.05
CA SER A 168 14.15 -4.08 -3.83
C SER A 168 15.48 -4.56 -4.41
N SER A 169 16.25 -5.34 -3.65
CA SER A 169 17.54 -5.90 -4.10
C SER A 169 17.41 -6.92 -5.24
N SER A 170 16.22 -7.52 -5.40
CA SER A 170 15.86 -8.46 -6.44
C SER A 170 14.74 -7.91 -7.35
N ALA A 171 14.68 -6.58 -7.51
CA ALA A 171 13.69 -5.97 -8.39
C ALA A 171 13.83 -6.50 -9.82
N TYR A 172 12.70 -6.82 -10.45
CA TYR A 172 12.62 -7.37 -11.80
C TYR A 172 12.60 -6.22 -12.82
N ALA A 173 13.51 -6.27 -13.80
CA ALA A 173 13.69 -5.21 -14.79
C ALA A 173 13.54 -5.72 -16.24
N GLY A 174 12.89 -6.87 -16.43
CA GLY A 174 12.79 -7.59 -17.70
C GLY A 174 13.70 -8.81 -17.73
N GLU A 175 13.36 -9.78 -18.57
CA GLU A 175 14.04 -11.08 -18.64
C GLU A 175 15.51 -10.91 -19.03
N SER A 176 15.81 -10.01 -19.98
CA SER A 176 17.17 -9.68 -20.42
C SER A 176 18.07 -9.14 -19.30
N GLU A 177 17.50 -8.54 -18.25
CA GLU A 177 18.23 -7.94 -17.12
C GLU A 177 18.34 -8.87 -15.90
N GLU A 178 17.75 -10.07 -15.98
CA GLU A 178 17.80 -11.03 -14.89
C GLU A 178 19.22 -11.59 -14.70
N LYS A 179 19.70 -11.48 -13.46
CA LYS A 179 21.04 -11.93 -13.08
C LYS A 179 20.94 -13.12 -12.14
N ASN A 180 21.65 -14.18 -12.48
CA ASN A 180 21.80 -15.35 -11.61
C ASN A 180 22.46 -14.96 -10.28
N GLY A 181 22.01 -15.59 -9.19
CA GLY A 181 22.61 -15.46 -7.87
C GLY A 181 21.99 -14.42 -6.92
N ARG A 182 20.96 -13.67 -7.36
CA ARG A 182 20.16 -12.84 -6.44
C ARG A 182 19.26 -13.74 -5.59
N ARG A 183 19.11 -13.44 -4.31
CA ARG A 183 18.14 -14.13 -3.46
C ARG A 183 16.73 -13.68 -3.86
N LEU A 184 15.90 -14.64 -4.22
CA LEU A 184 14.48 -14.45 -4.47
C LEU A 184 13.67 -14.93 -3.26
N TYR A 185 12.46 -14.40 -3.14
CA TYR A 185 11.59 -14.64 -1.99
C TYR A 185 10.27 -15.25 -2.44
N SER A 186 9.84 -16.32 -1.79
CA SER A 186 8.48 -16.86 -1.92
C SER A 186 7.47 -16.00 -1.18
N ALA A 187 6.19 -16.13 -1.52
CA ALA A 187 5.10 -15.44 -0.82
C ALA A 187 5.10 -15.75 0.69
N ARG A 188 5.36 -17.01 1.08
CA ARG A 188 5.47 -17.44 2.47
C ARG A 188 6.60 -16.75 3.22
N GLU A 189 7.78 -16.60 2.60
CA GLU A 189 8.92 -15.92 3.21
C GLU A 189 8.64 -14.44 3.44
N VAL A 190 8.05 -13.74 2.46
CA VAL A 190 7.69 -12.32 2.61
C VAL A 190 6.60 -12.16 3.68
N ARG A 191 5.57 -13.02 3.67
CA ARG A 191 4.50 -13.04 4.69
C ARG A 191 5.06 -13.22 6.11
N SER A 192 6.15 -13.96 6.28
CA SER A 192 6.80 -14.17 7.58
C SER A 192 7.52 -12.95 8.18
N VAL A 193 7.68 -11.91 7.38
CA VAL A 193 8.36 -10.66 7.76
C VAL A 193 7.37 -9.52 7.91
N VAL A 194 6.30 -9.53 7.11
CA VAL A 194 5.33 -8.44 7.00
C VAL A 194 4.18 -8.65 7.98
N GLN A 195 4.09 -7.74 8.95
CA GLN A 195 3.01 -7.69 9.94
C GLN A 195 1.82 -6.94 9.34
N ALA A 196 0.88 -7.72 8.80
CA ALA A 196 -0.33 -7.24 8.12
C ALA A 196 -1.39 -8.36 8.11
N SER A 197 -2.65 -7.99 7.91
CA SER A 197 -3.72 -8.92 7.55
C SER A 197 -3.49 -9.51 6.15
N ASP A 198 -4.24 -10.53 5.75
CA ASP A 198 -4.09 -11.09 4.41
C ASP A 198 -4.53 -10.10 3.32
N ASP A 199 -5.64 -9.39 3.52
CA ASP A 199 -6.07 -8.35 2.58
C ASP A 199 -5.12 -7.16 2.54
N GLU A 200 -4.64 -6.70 3.71
CA GLU A 200 -3.62 -5.64 3.80
C GLU A 200 -2.34 -6.04 3.09
N PHE A 201 -1.92 -7.30 3.22
CA PHE A 201 -0.73 -7.84 2.55
C PHE A 201 -0.92 -7.86 1.04
N LYS A 202 -2.05 -8.40 0.54
CA LYS A 202 -2.38 -8.41 -0.90
C LYS A 202 -2.40 -7.00 -1.49
N ARG A 203 -3.10 -6.07 -0.85
CA ARG A 203 -3.11 -4.65 -1.28
C ARG A 203 -1.70 -4.06 -1.29
N GLY A 204 -0.89 -4.35 -0.28
CA GLY A 204 0.50 -3.89 -0.21
C GLY A 204 1.41 -4.44 -1.32
N LEU A 205 1.13 -5.65 -1.82
CA LEU A 205 1.79 -6.19 -3.01
C LEU A 205 1.35 -5.43 -4.27
N ASP A 206 0.05 -5.21 -4.44
CA ASP A 206 -0.52 -4.54 -5.62
C ASP A 206 -0.09 -3.07 -5.71
N GLU A 207 -0.15 -2.33 -4.60
CA GLU A 207 0.28 -0.92 -4.51
C GLU A 207 1.75 -0.73 -4.87
N ARG A 208 2.57 -1.77 -4.69
CA ARG A 208 4.00 -1.78 -5.03
C ARG A 208 4.29 -2.48 -6.35
N CYS A 209 3.26 -2.85 -7.11
CA CYS A 209 3.39 -3.55 -8.40
C CYS A 209 4.23 -4.83 -8.28
N VAL A 210 3.91 -5.64 -7.27
CA VAL A 210 4.52 -6.95 -7.06
C VAL A 210 3.69 -8.03 -7.77
N VAL A 211 4.38 -8.92 -8.47
CA VAL A 211 3.80 -10.09 -9.15
C VAL A 211 4.53 -11.35 -8.71
N GLU A 212 3.85 -12.49 -8.75
CA GLU A 212 4.49 -13.79 -8.56
C GLU A 212 4.94 -14.35 -9.92
N LEU A 213 6.24 -14.61 -10.07
CA LEU A 213 6.83 -15.27 -11.24
C LEU A 213 7.57 -16.52 -10.75
N ASP A 214 7.24 -17.67 -11.34
CA ASP A 214 7.87 -18.97 -11.04
C ASP A 214 7.92 -19.29 -9.53
N GLY A 215 6.84 -18.99 -8.80
CA GLY A 215 6.73 -19.21 -7.36
C GLY A 215 7.53 -18.23 -6.49
N ARG A 216 7.94 -17.08 -7.05
CA ARG A 216 8.73 -16.03 -6.36
C ARG A 216 8.07 -14.67 -6.56
N LEU A 217 7.99 -13.89 -5.48
CA LEU A 217 7.49 -12.51 -5.53
C LEU A 217 8.55 -11.58 -6.12
N ARG A 218 8.16 -10.82 -7.13
CA ARG A 218 9.00 -9.90 -7.90
C ARG A 218 8.40 -8.51 -7.85
N LEU A 219 9.13 -7.58 -7.24
CA LEU A 219 8.87 -6.15 -7.33
C LEU A 219 9.33 -5.66 -8.70
N LEU A 220 8.46 -5.03 -9.48
CA LEU A 220 8.84 -4.50 -10.78
C LEU A 220 9.63 -3.21 -10.62
N SER A 221 10.73 -3.10 -11.38
CA SER A 221 11.49 -1.86 -11.43
C SER A 221 10.64 -0.77 -12.10
N PRO A 222 10.56 0.44 -11.52
CA PRO A 222 9.74 1.50 -12.09
C PRO A 222 10.07 1.86 -13.55
N PRO A 223 11.35 1.92 -13.98
CA PRO A 223 11.68 2.19 -15.39
C PRO A 223 11.14 1.14 -16.36
N TYR A 224 11.21 -0.14 -15.96
CA TYR A 224 10.68 -1.23 -16.77
C TYR A 224 9.15 -1.15 -16.88
N LEU A 225 8.46 -0.97 -15.76
CA LEU A 225 7.01 -0.83 -15.73
C LEU A 225 6.52 0.38 -16.53
N LEU A 226 7.27 1.48 -16.51
CA LEU A 226 6.97 2.66 -17.31
C LEU A 226 7.02 2.39 -18.82
N ASN A 227 8.00 1.59 -19.28
CA ASN A 227 8.07 1.18 -20.68
C ASN A 227 6.91 0.24 -21.06
N LEU A 228 6.49 -0.65 -20.15
CA LEU A 228 5.31 -1.50 -20.37
C LEU A 228 4.02 -0.68 -20.48
N LEU A 229 3.88 0.36 -19.67
CA LEU A 229 2.76 1.28 -19.76
C LEU A 229 2.76 2.05 -21.08
N ASP A 230 3.92 2.50 -21.56
CA ASP A 230 4.02 3.16 -22.87
C ASP A 230 3.55 2.21 -24.00
N SER A 231 3.94 0.93 -23.95
CA SER A 231 3.45 -0.09 -24.87
C SER A 231 1.94 -0.32 -24.74
N LEU A 232 1.41 -0.39 -23.52
CA LEU A 232 -0.04 -0.54 -23.30
C LEU A 232 -0.81 0.64 -23.91
N LEU A 233 -0.39 1.87 -23.63
CA LEU A 233 -1.06 3.06 -24.16
C LEU A 233 -1.00 3.09 -25.70
N LEU A 234 0.13 2.69 -26.28
CA LEU A 234 0.25 2.57 -27.74
C LEU A 234 -0.71 1.52 -28.32
N VAL A 235 -0.84 0.35 -27.68
CA VAL A 235 -1.78 -0.71 -28.10
C VAL A 235 -3.23 -0.20 -28.00
N CYS A 236 -3.59 0.48 -26.91
CA CYS A 236 -4.92 1.06 -26.73
C CYS A 236 -5.23 2.10 -27.81
N SER A 237 -4.33 3.06 -28.06
CA SER A 237 -4.53 4.08 -29.10
C SER A 237 -4.61 3.46 -30.50
N SER A 238 -3.71 2.52 -30.81
CA SER A 238 -3.63 1.90 -32.16
C SER A 238 -4.87 1.07 -32.50
N ASN A 239 -5.49 0.44 -31.50
CA ASN A 239 -6.71 -0.35 -31.67
C ASN A 239 -7.99 0.43 -31.35
N ALA A 240 -7.89 1.73 -31.03
CA ALA A 240 -9.00 2.58 -30.61
C ALA A 240 -9.84 1.96 -29.46
N TYR A 241 -9.16 1.32 -28.50
CA TYR A 241 -9.83 0.73 -27.35
C TYR A 241 -10.37 1.82 -26.41
N LEU A 242 -11.58 1.59 -25.89
CA LEU A 242 -12.15 2.44 -24.86
C LEU A 242 -11.47 2.15 -23.51
N PRO A 243 -10.98 3.16 -22.77
CA PRO A 243 -10.29 2.94 -21.50
C PRO A 243 -11.10 2.18 -20.46
N HIS A 244 -12.43 2.35 -20.46
CA HIS A 244 -13.33 1.68 -19.52
C HIS A 244 -13.75 0.27 -19.97
N ALA A 245 -13.27 -0.19 -21.12
CA ALA A 245 -13.68 -1.47 -21.73
C ALA A 245 -12.57 -2.05 -22.62
N VAL A 246 -11.34 -2.11 -22.11
CA VAL A 246 -10.19 -2.67 -22.82
C VAL A 246 -10.30 -4.21 -22.86
N PRO A 247 -10.24 -4.87 -24.04
CA PRO A 247 -10.27 -6.33 -24.13
C PRO A 247 -9.01 -6.95 -23.52
N LEU A 248 -9.13 -7.72 -22.44
CA LEU A 248 -7.98 -8.21 -21.67
C LEU A 248 -7.08 -9.13 -22.53
N LYS A 249 -7.65 -10.22 -23.05
CA LYS A 249 -6.89 -11.25 -23.78
C LYS A 249 -6.22 -10.71 -25.05
N PRO A 250 -6.92 -10.01 -25.97
CA PRO A 250 -6.28 -9.44 -27.16
C PRO A 250 -5.18 -8.43 -26.85
N THR A 251 -5.35 -7.63 -25.78
CA THR A 251 -4.35 -6.64 -25.36
C THR A 251 -3.09 -7.34 -24.84
N VAL A 252 -3.25 -8.35 -23.99
CA VAL A 252 -2.12 -9.16 -23.48
C VAL A 252 -1.40 -9.86 -24.63
N ASP A 253 -2.13 -10.48 -25.55
CA ASP A 253 -1.55 -11.16 -26.72
C ASP A 253 -0.74 -10.18 -27.60
N SER A 254 -1.26 -8.97 -27.83
CA SER A 254 -0.56 -7.92 -28.59
C SER A 254 0.71 -7.44 -27.88
N LEU A 255 0.62 -7.18 -26.57
CA LEU A 255 1.77 -6.76 -25.77
C LEU A 255 2.86 -7.85 -25.69
N MET A 256 2.46 -9.11 -25.59
CA MET A 256 3.38 -10.25 -25.61
C MET A 256 4.09 -10.39 -26.97
N ALA A 257 3.41 -10.08 -28.08
CA ALA A 257 4.00 -10.16 -29.41
C ALA A 257 5.00 -9.03 -29.69
N ASP A 258 4.73 -7.81 -29.19
CA ASP A 258 5.56 -6.63 -29.45
C ASP A 258 6.80 -6.54 -28.55
N TYR A 259 6.80 -7.21 -27.40
CA TYR A 259 7.90 -7.14 -26.43
C TYR A 259 9.00 -8.18 -26.71
N ALA A 260 10.03 -7.75 -27.46
CA ALA A 260 11.14 -8.62 -27.89
C ALA A 260 11.98 -9.22 -26.74
N ASP A 261 12.00 -8.58 -25.56
CA ASP A 261 12.82 -8.98 -24.40
C ASP A 261 12.24 -10.17 -23.59
N GLY A 262 11.21 -10.87 -24.09
CA GLY A 262 10.60 -12.00 -23.37
C GLY A 262 9.74 -11.53 -22.20
N ALA A 263 8.64 -10.84 -22.51
CA ALA A 263 7.70 -10.42 -21.49
C ALA A 263 6.93 -11.61 -20.88
N ARG A 264 6.45 -11.42 -19.64
CA ARG A 264 5.69 -12.41 -18.88
C ARG A 264 4.21 -12.05 -18.89
N GLN A 265 3.36 -12.99 -19.26
CA GLN A 265 1.90 -12.80 -19.33
C GLN A 265 1.34 -12.33 -17.98
N GLU A 266 1.86 -12.89 -16.88
CA GLU A 266 1.44 -12.58 -15.52
C GLU A 266 1.64 -11.10 -15.16
N ILE A 267 2.63 -10.44 -15.78
CA ILE A 267 2.88 -9.00 -15.58
C ILE A 267 1.80 -8.17 -16.27
N PHE A 268 1.46 -8.50 -17.52
CA PHE A 268 0.45 -7.74 -18.26
C PHE A 268 -0.94 -7.92 -17.68
N GLU A 269 -1.29 -9.14 -17.29
CA GLU A 269 -2.54 -9.42 -16.59
C GLU A 269 -2.60 -8.60 -15.30
N ALA A 270 -1.56 -8.65 -14.47
CA ALA A 270 -1.50 -7.86 -13.24
C ALA A 270 -1.60 -6.34 -13.47
N MET A 271 -0.93 -5.84 -14.51
CA MET A 271 -0.95 -4.43 -14.88
C MET A 271 -2.37 -3.98 -15.22
N LEU A 272 -3.11 -4.81 -15.97
CA LEU A 272 -4.47 -4.53 -16.46
C LEU A 272 -5.57 -4.76 -15.41
N THR A 273 -5.44 -5.77 -14.55
CA THR A 273 -6.53 -6.18 -13.63
C THR A 273 -6.33 -5.73 -12.18
N ARG A 274 -5.09 -5.48 -11.74
CA ARG A 274 -4.76 -5.17 -10.34
C ARG A 274 -4.18 -3.78 -10.13
N TRP A 275 -3.20 -3.39 -10.95
CA TRP A 275 -2.40 -2.18 -10.67
C TRP A 275 -3.00 -0.92 -11.29
N PHE A 276 -3.32 -0.97 -12.58
CA PHE A 276 -3.77 0.18 -13.37
C PHE A 276 -5.14 -0.01 -13.99
N GLY A 277 -5.83 -1.08 -13.64
CA GLY A 277 -7.22 -1.27 -14.02
C GLY A 277 -7.95 -2.20 -13.06
N SER A 278 -9.19 -2.50 -13.41
CA SER A 278 -10.07 -3.39 -12.67
C SER A 278 -10.94 -4.18 -13.64
N ASP A 279 -11.27 -5.41 -13.28
CA ASP A 279 -12.17 -6.25 -14.06
C ASP A 279 -13.55 -5.60 -14.23
N VAL A 280 -14.10 -5.70 -15.44
CA VAL A 280 -15.47 -5.28 -15.77
C VAL A 280 -16.31 -6.53 -15.96
N THR A 281 -17.40 -6.66 -15.20
CA THR A 281 -18.36 -7.74 -15.36
C THR A 281 -19.04 -7.61 -16.73
N THR A 282 -18.78 -8.56 -17.61
CA THR A 282 -19.41 -8.65 -18.93
C THR A 282 -20.51 -9.70 -18.91
N GLU A 283 -21.65 -9.38 -19.54
CA GLU A 283 -22.77 -10.33 -19.67
C GLU A 283 -22.49 -11.41 -20.73
N GLU A 284 -21.53 -11.16 -21.63
CA GLU A 284 -21.17 -12.07 -22.70
C GLU A 284 -20.16 -13.13 -22.23
N PRO A 285 -20.50 -14.43 -22.33
CA PRO A 285 -19.63 -15.50 -21.88
C PRO A 285 -18.38 -15.58 -22.76
N GLY A 286 -17.21 -15.26 -22.19
CA GLY A 286 -15.90 -15.47 -22.80
C GLY A 286 -15.13 -14.19 -23.17
N GLU A 287 -15.73 -13.01 -23.04
CA GLU A 287 -15.04 -11.74 -23.29
C GLU A 287 -14.73 -11.01 -21.98
N THR A 288 -13.50 -11.13 -21.48
CA THR A 288 -13.04 -10.37 -20.32
C THR A 288 -12.59 -8.97 -20.75
N LYS A 289 -13.21 -7.95 -20.15
CA LYS A 289 -12.86 -6.54 -20.34
C LYS A 289 -12.36 -5.95 -19.03
N VAL A 290 -11.46 -4.99 -19.12
CA VAL A 290 -10.93 -4.24 -17.98
C VAL A 290 -11.15 -2.76 -18.17
N ALA A 291 -11.38 -2.05 -17.08
CA ALA A 291 -11.41 -0.59 -17.04
C ALA A 291 -10.08 -0.08 -16.49
N LEU A 292 -9.38 0.73 -17.27
CA LEU A 292 -8.14 1.39 -16.88
C LEU A 292 -8.42 2.58 -15.96
N ASP A 293 -7.64 2.70 -14.90
CA ASP A 293 -7.63 3.82 -13.98
C ASP A 293 -6.65 4.90 -14.48
N GLY A 294 -7.21 5.86 -15.22
CA GLY A 294 -6.43 6.97 -15.79
C GLY A 294 -5.69 7.79 -14.73
N HIS A 295 -6.23 7.92 -13.51
CA HIS A 295 -5.56 8.66 -12.44
C HIS A 295 -4.34 7.90 -11.92
N LYS A 296 -4.43 6.58 -11.72
CA LYS A 296 -3.28 5.75 -11.34
C LYS A 296 -2.21 5.73 -12.42
N VAL A 297 -2.59 5.53 -13.67
CA VAL A 297 -1.68 5.54 -14.83
C VAL A 297 -0.96 6.89 -14.92
N SER A 298 -1.72 7.98 -14.94
CA SER A 298 -1.16 9.32 -15.06
C SER A 298 -0.26 9.67 -13.88
N ARG A 299 -0.70 9.39 -12.64
CA ARG A 299 0.12 9.62 -11.44
C ARG A 299 1.45 8.87 -11.51
N PHE A 300 1.43 7.60 -11.91
CA PHE A 300 2.65 6.79 -12.01
C PHE A 300 3.60 7.37 -13.06
N ILE A 301 3.10 7.70 -14.26
CA ILE A 301 3.88 8.32 -15.32
C ILE A 301 4.50 9.65 -14.86
N GLY A 302 3.70 10.54 -14.29
CA GLY A 302 4.15 11.86 -13.84
C GLY A 302 5.22 11.76 -12.75
N LEU A 303 5.04 10.84 -11.80
CA LEU A 303 6.00 10.61 -10.72
C LEU A 303 7.34 10.07 -11.23
N GLU A 304 7.30 9.05 -12.09
CA GLU A 304 8.53 8.46 -12.65
C GLU A 304 9.24 9.41 -13.61
N LEU A 305 8.49 10.19 -14.40
CA LEU A 305 9.05 11.26 -15.22
C LEU A 305 9.78 12.29 -14.36
N LEU A 306 9.18 12.74 -13.26
CA LEU A 306 9.77 13.72 -12.36
C LEU A 306 11.07 13.19 -11.70
N LYS A 307 11.08 11.94 -11.25
CA LYS A 307 12.29 11.27 -10.71
C LYS A 307 13.40 11.15 -11.76
N GLN A 308 13.06 10.78 -13.00
CA GLN A 308 14.03 10.69 -14.11
C GLN A 308 14.66 12.06 -14.43
N LYS A 309 13.87 13.14 -14.39
CA LYS A 309 14.38 14.50 -14.61
C LYS A 309 15.30 14.97 -13.49
N GLN A 310 15.08 14.54 -12.24
CA GLN A 310 15.98 14.85 -11.13
C GLN A 310 17.32 14.10 -11.24
N THR A 311 17.29 12.80 -11.53
CA THR A 311 18.52 11.97 -11.63
C THR A 311 19.44 12.39 -12.78
N LYS A 312 18.88 12.91 -13.88
CA LYS A 312 19.64 13.43 -15.03
C LYS A 312 20.33 14.77 -14.75
N GLN A 313 20.03 15.46 -13.66
CA GLN A 313 20.73 16.69 -13.27
C GLN A 313 22.12 16.31 -12.75
N LYS A 314 23.14 16.50 -13.59
CA LYS A 314 24.55 16.35 -13.19
C LYS A 314 24.80 17.20 -11.93
N LYS A 315 25.21 16.57 -10.83
CA LYS A 315 25.74 17.28 -9.66
C LYS A 315 26.87 18.21 -10.12
N PRO A 316 27.00 19.40 -9.53
CA PRO A 316 28.09 20.30 -9.87
C PRO A 316 29.44 19.60 -9.67
N ALA A 317 30.42 19.92 -10.51
CA ALA A 317 31.77 19.39 -10.37
C ALA A 317 32.31 19.66 -8.94
N LEU A 318 32.93 18.63 -8.36
CA LEU A 318 33.44 18.63 -6.98
C LEU A 318 34.33 19.87 -6.74
N GLY A 319 33.91 20.77 -5.84
CA GLY A 319 34.70 21.93 -5.42
C GLY A 319 34.11 23.33 -5.68
N ARG A 320 32.95 23.46 -6.35
CA ARG A 320 32.25 24.76 -6.48
C ARG A 320 31.14 24.88 -5.45
N SER A 321 31.18 25.92 -4.61
CA SER A 321 30.03 26.35 -3.81
C SER A 321 28.95 26.84 -4.76
N GLU A 322 27.85 26.11 -4.85
CA GLU A 322 26.75 26.44 -5.73
C GLU A 322 25.75 27.37 -5.05
N SER A 323 25.33 28.43 -5.74
CA SER A 323 24.26 29.30 -5.24
C SER A 323 22.90 28.60 -5.36
N SER A 324 21.94 28.94 -4.48
CA SER A 324 20.57 28.43 -4.57
C SER A 324 19.91 28.74 -5.92
N SER A 325 20.24 29.89 -6.52
CA SER A 325 19.74 30.28 -7.84
C SER A 325 20.24 29.34 -8.95
N ASP A 326 21.53 29.00 -8.95
CA ASP A 326 22.11 28.12 -9.97
C ASP A 326 21.52 26.70 -9.89
N ALA A 327 21.32 26.19 -8.67
CA ALA A 327 20.69 24.89 -8.44
C ALA A 327 19.25 24.88 -8.98
N ILE A 328 18.46 25.94 -8.71
CA ILE A 328 17.08 26.07 -9.21
C ILE A 328 17.07 26.15 -10.73
N SER A 329 17.98 26.89 -11.37
CA SER A 329 18.02 27.04 -12.83
C SER A 329 18.25 25.72 -13.59
N ARG A 330 18.80 24.68 -12.95
CA ARG A 330 18.95 23.33 -13.55
C ARG A 330 17.71 22.46 -13.44
N LEU A 331 16.74 22.82 -12.61
CA LEU A 331 15.47 22.11 -12.51
C LEU A 331 14.68 22.25 -13.83
N PRO A 332 13.90 21.23 -14.23
CA PRO A 332 13.04 21.33 -15.41
C PRO A 332 12.02 22.46 -15.24
N LEU A 333 11.71 23.14 -16.35
CA LEU A 333 10.58 24.06 -16.39
C LEU A 333 9.28 23.27 -16.20
N LEU A 334 8.35 23.85 -15.46
CA LEU A 334 7.06 23.22 -15.18
C LEU A 334 6.29 22.96 -16.49
N ASP A 335 6.24 23.94 -17.39
CA ASP A 335 5.53 23.82 -18.67
C ASP A 335 6.09 22.68 -19.55
N ASP A 336 7.42 22.52 -19.57
CA ASP A 336 8.08 21.43 -20.32
C ASP A 336 7.75 20.07 -19.70
N PHE A 337 7.75 19.99 -18.37
CA PHE A 337 7.38 18.78 -17.64
C PHE A 337 5.92 18.38 -17.90
N ILE A 338 4.98 19.32 -17.79
CA ILE A 338 3.55 19.07 -18.06
C ILE A 338 3.36 18.63 -19.51
N LYS A 339 4.00 19.30 -20.47
CA LYS A 339 3.92 18.94 -21.89
C LYS A 339 4.40 17.51 -22.16
N GLU A 340 5.53 17.11 -21.56
CA GLU A 340 6.06 15.76 -21.71
C GLU A 340 5.18 14.72 -21.03
N TRP A 341 4.63 15.04 -19.85
CA TRP A 341 3.65 14.19 -19.16
C TRP A 341 2.40 13.97 -20.02
N THR A 342 1.82 15.04 -20.58
CA THR A 342 0.67 14.94 -21.51
C THR A 342 1.01 14.13 -22.76
N THR A 343 2.19 14.37 -23.35
CA THR A 343 2.62 13.67 -24.57
C THR A 343 2.73 12.16 -24.33
N ARG A 344 3.21 11.74 -23.15
CA ARG A 344 3.39 10.33 -22.82
C ARG A 344 2.07 9.62 -22.52
N LEU A 345 1.11 10.31 -21.90
CA LEU A 345 -0.22 9.76 -21.66
C LEU A 345 -1.00 9.56 -22.98
N GLY A 346 -0.70 10.36 -24.00
CA GLY A 346 -1.35 10.32 -25.30
C GLY A 346 -2.82 10.75 -25.24
N ASP A 347 -3.61 10.21 -26.15
CA ASP A 347 -5.04 10.49 -26.32
C ASP A 347 -5.95 9.37 -25.82
N VAL A 348 -5.40 8.28 -25.28
CA VAL A 348 -6.14 7.09 -24.81
C VAL A 348 -7.32 7.47 -23.93
N PHE A 349 -7.12 8.39 -23.00
CA PHE A 349 -8.15 8.81 -22.03
C PHE A 349 -8.93 10.07 -22.45
N ALA A 350 -8.72 10.60 -23.65
CA ALA A 350 -9.49 11.72 -24.19
C ALA A 350 -10.82 11.20 -24.74
N THR A 351 -11.72 10.79 -23.84
CA THR A 351 -12.99 10.13 -24.21
C THR A 351 -14.11 11.09 -24.61
N SER A 352 -13.88 12.39 -24.59
CA SER A 352 -14.87 13.39 -24.98
C SER A 352 -14.19 14.58 -25.65
N SER A 353 -14.91 15.27 -26.52
CA SER A 353 -14.51 16.55 -27.13
C SER A 353 -14.35 17.69 -26.11
N ASP A 354 -14.45 17.41 -24.81
CA ASP A 354 -14.25 18.36 -23.74
C ASP A 354 -12.80 18.29 -23.27
N ASP A 355 -12.02 19.33 -23.56
CA ASP A 355 -10.63 19.54 -23.11
C ASP A 355 -10.42 19.37 -21.58
N ASN A 356 -11.52 19.30 -20.81
CA ASN A 356 -11.52 19.26 -19.36
C ASN A 356 -11.14 17.88 -18.77
N ASP A 357 -11.42 16.78 -19.49
CA ASP A 357 -11.14 15.42 -18.98
C ASP A 357 -9.63 15.10 -19.00
N GLN A 358 -8.92 15.50 -20.06
CA GLN A 358 -7.46 15.31 -20.15
C GLN A 358 -6.70 16.24 -19.19
N ALA A 359 -7.22 17.46 -18.96
CA ALA A 359 -6.69 18.39 -17.96
C ALA A 359 -6.81 17.84 -16.53
N ASN A 360 -7.85 17.05 -16.23
CA ASN A 360 -8.00 16.39 -14.94
C ASN A 360 -7.00 15.24 -14.72
N LEU A 361 -6.52 14.61 -15.79
CA LEU A 361 -5.56 13.51 -15.70
C LEU A 361 -4.12 14.00 -15.60
N VAL A 362 -3.74 15.10 -16.26
CA VAL A 362 -2.41 15.72 -16.09
C VAL A 362 -2.51 16.87 -15.09
N ASN A 363 -2.67 16.51 -13.82
CA ASN A 363 -2.81 17.46 -12.72
C ASN A 363 -1.70 17.24 -11.67
N LEU A 364 -1.02 18.33 -11.28
CA LEU A 364 -0.03 18.32 -10.21
C LEU A 364 -0.58 17.82 -8.87
N ASP A 365 -1.88 17.93 -8.61
CA ASP A 365 -2.51 17.38 -7.41
C ASP A 365 -2.33 15.86 -7.29
N LEU A 366 -2.20 15.13 -8.41
CA LEU A 366 -1.88 13.69 -8.40
C LEU A 366 -0.49 13.40 -7.83
N LEU A 367 0.42 14.38 -7.90
CA LEU A 367 1.79 14.31 -7.37
C LEU A 367 1.93 15.04 -6.03
N ARG A 368 0.82 15.42 -5.37
CA ARG A 368 0.84 16.15 -4.10
C ARG A 368 1.76 15.47 -3.06
N GLY A 369 2.65 16.26 -2.47
CA GLY A 369 3.65 15.80 -1.52
C GLY A 369 4.87 15.11 -2.14
N GLN A 370 4.99 15.08 -3.47
CA GLN A 370 6.12 14.49 -4.20
C GLN A 370 6.99 15.54 -4.93
N TYR A 371 6.56 16.81 -4.97
CA TYR A 371 7.26 17.86 -5.69
C TYR A 371 7.34 19.18 -4.92
N LEU A 372 8.31 20.02 -5.30
CA LEU A 372 8.41 21.40 -4.86
C LEU A 372 8.53 22.33 -6.07
N LEU A 373 7.76 23.42 -6.07
CA LEU A 373 7.83 24.46 -7.09
C LEU A 373 8.74 25.60 -6.66
N HIS A 374 9.55 26.06 -7.60
CA HIS A 374 10.44 27.21 -7.47
C HIS A 374 10.13 28.24 -8.55
N ALA A 375 10.19 29.53 -8.20
CA ALA A 375 10.17 30.58 -9.22
C ALA A 375 11.45 30.49 -10.07
N ASP A 376 11.32 30.61 -11.39
CA ASP A 376 12.46 30.60 -12.29
C ASP A 376 13.30 31.88 -12.09
N PRO A 377 14.59 31.78 -11.69
CA PRO A 377 15.44 32.95 -11.46
C PRO A 377 15.59 33.84 -12.69
N LEU A 378 15.45 33.28 -13.89
CA LEU A 378 15.52 34.01 -15.16
C LEU A 378 14.24 34.81 -15.46
N SER A 379 13.12 34.46 -14.83
CA SER A 379 11.83 35.12 -15.05
C SER A 379 11.70 36.44 -14.29
N SER A 380 12.45 36.63 -13.19
CA SER A 380 12.44 37.87 -12.42
C SER A 380 13.30 38.96 -13.07
N THR A 381 14.39 38.59 -13.76
CA THR A 381 15.28 39.54 -14.46
C THR A 381 14.67 40.12 -15.74
N ALA A 382 13.77 39.39 -16.40
CA ALA A 382 13.09 39.88 -17.62
C ALA A 382 12.16 41.08 -17.35
N SER A 383 11.63 41.20 -16.13
CA SER A 383 10.77 42.32 -15.73
C SER A 383 11.56 43.63 -15.55
N ALA A 384 12.85 43.55 -15.19
CA ALA A 384 13.70 44.74 -14.98
C ALA A 384 14.33 45.29 -16.27
N ALA A 385 14.50 44.47 -17.31
CA ALA A 385 15.15 44.87 -18.57
C ALA A 385 14.20 45.54 -19.58
N ALA A 386 12.88 45.42 -19.41
CA ALA A 386 11.87 45.98 -20.33
C ALA A 386 11.64 47.51 -20.18
N GLY A 387 12.54 48.22 -19.49
CA GLY A 387 12.42 49.66 -19.24
C GLY A 387 12.91 50.58 -20.37
N ARG A 388 13.46 50.07 -21.48
CA ARG A 388 14.02 50.91 -22.55
C ARG A 388 13.99 50.28 -23.95
N SER A 389 12.82 50.16 -24.57
CA SER A 389 12.74 50.13 -26.04
C SER A 389 11.29 50.28 -26.52
N ASN A 390 10.99 51.38 -27.19
CA ASN A 390 9.78 51.53 -27.99
C ASN A 390 10.00 50.82 -29.34
N SER A 391 9.49 49.61 -29.49
CA SER A 391 9.13 49.08 -30.80
C SER A 391 7.88 48.23 -30.70
N SER A 392 6.81 48.73 -31.32
CA SER A 392 5.54 48.05 -31.52
C SER A 392 5.70 46.83 -32.42
N SER A 393 5.65 45.63 -31.84
CA SER A 393 5.16 44.45 -32.54
C SER A 393 4.60 43.45 -31.54
N SER A 394 3.42 42.95 -31.86
CA SER A 394 2.54 42.11 -31.05
C SER A 394 3.17 40.76 -30.70
N THR A 395 3.43 40.51 -29.42
CA THR A 395 3.21 39.18 -28.83
C THR A 395 2.98 39.34 -27.33
N LEU A 396 1.72 39.53 -26.94
CA LEU A 396 1.26 39.52 -25.56
C LEU A 396 1.23 38.06 -25.04
N LYS A 397 2.38 37.36 -25.03
CA LYS A 397 2.51 36.01 -24.47
C LYS A 397 3.35 36.04 -23.19
N SER A 398 2.61 35.90 -22.08
CA SER A 398 3.00 35.62 -20.69
C SER A 398 3.65 36.73 -19.85
N ARG A 399 2.82 37.36 -19.01
CA ARG A 399 3.20 38.07 -17.77
C ARG A 399 3.31 37.13 -16.56
N ILE A 400 3.19 35.81 -16.75
CA ILE A 400 3.19 34.84 -15.66
C ILE A 400 4.64 34.40 -15.40
N PRO A 401 5.14 34.51 -14.16
CA PRO A 401 6.49 34.07 -13.85
C PRO A 401 6.61 32.57 -14.09
N LYS A 402 7.62 32.16 -14.87
CA LYS A 402 7.88 30.74 -15.12
C LYS A 402 8.24 30.05 -13.81
N GLN A 403 7.82 28.80 -13.67
CA GLN A 403 8.13 27.96 -12.53
C GLN A 403 8.99 26.77 -12.94
N ARG A 404 9.74 26.25 -11.98
CA ARG A 404 10.52 25.02 -12.10
C ARG A 404 10.08 24.03 -11.05
N ILE A 405 10.15 22.75 -11.38
CA ILE A 405 9.68 21.66 -10.52
C ILE A 405 10.83 20.76 -10.09
N ALA A 406 10.88 20.42 -8.80
CA ALA A 406 11.84 19.49 -8.22
C ALA A 406 11.12 18.29 -7.62
N PHE A 407 11.69 17.08 -7.76
CA PHE A 407 11.25 15.92 -6.98
C PHE A 407 11.62 16.13 -5.51
N PHE A 408 10.62 16.15 -4.64
CA PHE A 408 10.77 16.40 -3.21
C PHE A 408 9.71 15.57 -2.46
N PRO A 409 9.98 14.29 -2.16
CA PRO A 409 9.01 13.40 -1.54
C PRO A 409 8.89 13.61 -0.03
N SER A 410 7.67 13.73 0.47
CA SER A 410 7.38 13.84 1.91
C SER A 410 7.94 12.66 2.73
N SER A 411 7.99 11.47 2.14
CA SER A 411 8.57 10.27 2.75
C SER A 411 10.07 10.35 3.02
N SER A 412 10.79 11.26 2.36
CA SER A 412 12.21 11.50 2.64
C SER A 412 12.46 12.41 3.84
N LEU A 413 11.40 13.04 4.38
CA LEU A 413 11.51 13.97 5.50
C LEU A 413 11.58 13.24 6.85
N PRO A 414 12.28 13.79 7.84
CA PRO A 414 12.34 13.22 9.18
C PRO A 414 10.96 12.99 9.80
N LEU A 415 10.76 11.92 10.56
CA LEU A 415 9.50 11.68 11.30
C LEU A 415 9.33 12.64 12.49
N ASP A 416 10.44 13.11 13.08
CA ASP A 416 10.41 14.11 14.14
C ASP A 416 9.91 15.47 13.60
N PRO A 417 8.87 16.08 14.21
CA PRO A 417 8.33 17.34 13.74
C PRO A 417 9.37 18.46 13.68
N ALA A 418 10.26 18.59 14.67
CA ALA A 418 11.21 19.70 14.71
C ALA A 418 12.23 19.60 13.58
N ALA A 419 12.83 18.42 13.40
CA ALA A 419 13.76 18.14 12.31
C ALA A 419 13.09 18.28 10.93
N ARG A 420 11.82 17.88 10.80
CA ARG A 420 11.04 18.05 9.56
C ARG A 420 10.83 19.51 9.18
N PHE A 421 10.35 20.34 10.11
CA PHE A 421 10.16 21.77 9.83
C PHE A 421 11.49 22.46 9.50
N GLN A 422 12.59 22.06 10.16
CA GLN A 422 13.92 22.57 9.82
C GLN A 422 14.32 22.21 8.38
N ALA A 423 14.12 20.95 7.96
CA ALA A 423 14.40 20.52 6.59
C ALA A 423 13.54 21.25 5.55
N LEU A 424 12.24 21.43 5.84
CA LEU A 424 11.31 22.16 4.97
C LEU A 424 11.72 23.63 4.78
N PHE A 425 12.06 24.32 5.87
CA PHE A 425 12.49 25.71 5.77
C PHE A 425 13.89 25.89 5.19
N ALA A 426 14.74 24.85 5.27
CA ALA A 426 16.01 24.82 4.55
C ALA A 426 15.80 24.64 3.03
N ALA A 427 14.82 23.83 2.62
CA ALA A 427 14.48 23.63 1.20
C ALA A 427 13.82 24.86 0.56
N ARG A 428 12.97 25.56 1.32
CA ARG A 428 12.32 26.82 0.89
C ARG A 428 12.09 27.72 2.09
N ALA A 429 12.57 28.97 2.02
CA ALA A 429 12.54 29.88 3.17
C ALA A 429 11.13 30.34 3.58
N GLN A 430 10.22 30.47 2.60
CA GLN A 430 8.85 30.94 2.81
C GLN A 430 7.85 30.05 2.06
N TRP A 431 6.84 29.58 2.78
CA TRP A 431 5.83 28.66 2.29
C TRP A 431 4.45 29.28 2.37
N LYS A 432 3.60 28.99 1.38
CA LYS A 432 2.15 29.13 1.55
C LYS A 432 1.63 27.95 2.37
N LEU A 433 0.48 28.12 3.01
CA LEU A 433 -0.13 27.02 3.78
C LEU A 433 -0.45 25.83 2.89
N GLU A 434 -1.07 26.07 1.73
CA GLU A 434 -1.44 25.04 0.75
C GLU A 434 -0.23 24.22 0.26
N ASP A 435 0.90 24.89 0.00
CA ASP A 435 2.15 24.24 -0.43
C ASP A 435 2.80 23.41 0.69
N LEU A 436 2.59 23.80 1.96
CA LEU A 436 3.24 23.20 3.12
C LEU A 436 2.49 21.96 3.63
N LEU A 437 1.16 21.97 3.56
CA LEU A 437 0.30 20.89 4.09
C LEU A 437 0.68 19.48 3.60
N PRO A 438 0.96 19.24 2.32
CA PRO A 438 1.31 17.91 1.81
C PRO A 438 2.52 17.26 2.50
N PHE A 439 3.38 18.06 3.13
CA PHE A 439 4.61 17.60 3.79
C PHE A 439 4.48 17.40 5.30
N VAL A 440 3.33 17.76 5.87
CA VAL A 440 3.05 17.71 7.32
C VAL A 440 1.87 16.80 7.65
N GLU A 441 1.08 16.42 6.65
CA GLU A 441 -0.10 15.56 6.78
C GLU A 441 0.20 14.17 7.40
N ASP A 442 1.37 13.61 7.13
CA ASP A 442 1.83 12.32 7.66
C ASP A 442 2.19 12.38 9.15
N VAL A 443 2.75 13.50 9.62
CA VAL A 443 3.11 13.71 11.03
C VAL A 443 1.91 14.20 11.87
N ALA A 444 0.94 14.86 11.23
CA ALA A 444 -0.28 15.33 11.86
C ALA A 444 -1.46 15.25 10.87
N SER A 445 -2.23 14.18 10.98
CA SER A 445 -3.46 13.98 10.22
C SER A 445 -4.57 14.95 10.65
N GLU A 446 -4.67 15.22 11.96
CA GLU A 446 -5.68 16.12 12.53
C GLU A 446 -5.35 17.60 12.28
N LYS A 447 -6.34 18.37 11.81
CA LYS A 447 -6.23 19.81 11.59
C LYS A 447 -5.72 20.57 12.83
N LYS A 448 -6.27 20.27 14.00
CA LYS A 448 -5.89 20.91 15.28
C LYS A 448 -4.42 20.67 15.62
N ARG A 449 -3.95 19.44 15.42
CA ARG A 449 -2.54 19.07 15.64
C ARG A 449 -1.61 19.77 14.64
N ARG A 450 -2.01 19.89 13.37
CA ARG A 450 -1.26 20.66 12.36
C ARG A 450 -1.13 22.13 12.74
N GLU A 451 -2.23 22.76 13.14
CA GLU A 451 -2.24 24.16 13.58
C GLU A 451 -1.32 24.38 14.80
N ALA A 452 -1.35 23.47 15.76
CA ALA A 452 -0.45 23.52 16.92
C ALA A 452 1.04 23.39 16.54
N LEU A 453 1.36 22.50 15.59
CA LEU A 453 2.72 22.36 15.06
C LEU A 453 3.17 23.63 14.32
N LEU A 454 2.32 24.20 13.45
CA LEU A 454 2.60 25.44 12.75
C LEU A 454 2.83 26.60 13.71
N LEU A 455 2.01 26.74 14.75
CA LEU A 455 2.18 27.77 15.78
C LEU A 455 3.51 27.61 16.55
N ARG A 456 3.97 26.37 16.73
CA ARG A 456 5.20 26.06 17.45
C ARG A 456 6.46 26.31 16.60
N PHE A 457 6.47 25.83 15.36
CA PHE A 457 7.68 25.75 14.53
C PHE A 457 7.77 26.82 13.43
N ALA A 458 6.66 27.47 13.07
CA ALA A 458 6.62 28.46 12.02
C ALA A 458 6.25 29.86 12.54
N ARG A 459 6.66 30.90 11.81
CA ARG A 459 6.19 32.27 11.95
C ARG A 459 5.34 32.62 10.73
N ALA A 460 4.10 33.01 10.97
CA ALA A 460 3.19 33.49 9.94
C ALA A 460 3.39 35.00 9.71
N LYS A 461 3.48 35.41 8.45
CA LYS A 461 3.53 36.81 8.01
C LYS A 461 2.58 36.97 6.82
N LYS A 462 1.67 37.93 6.91
CA LYS A 462 0.85 38.34 5.77
C LYS A 462 1.70 39.21 4.86
N ASP A 463 1.77 38.89 3.57
CA ASP A 463 2.37 39.79 2.60
C ASP A 463 1.34 40.88 2.22
N GLU A 464 1.81 42.12 2.19
CA GLU A 464 0.98 43.31 2.02
C GLU A 464 0.54 43.50 0.57
N LYS A 465 1.23 42.88 -0.39
CA LYS A 465 0.97 43.05 -1.82
C LYS A 465 -0.15 42.15 -2.35
N ASP A 466 -0.17 40.90 -1.91
CA ASP A 466 -1.08 39.85 -2.37
C ASP A 466 -2.05 39.40 -1.25
N GLY A 467 -1.84 39.83 0.00
CA GLY A 467 -2.68 39.48 1.14
C GLY A 467 -2.55 38.03 1.59
N VAL A 468 -1.61 37.27 1.02
CA VAL A 468 -1.41 35.84 1.28
C VAL A 468 -0.59 35.65 2.55
N MET A 469 -0.91 34.60 3.31
CA MET A 469 -0.18 34.22 4.52
C MET A 469 1.01 33.33 4.17
N TYR A 470 2.21 33.77 4.52
CA TYR A 470 3.45 33.02 4.36
C TYR A 470 3.99 32.54 5.70
N TYR A 471 4.51 31.31 5.72
CA TYR A 471 5.09 30.64 6.88
C TYR A 471 6.61 30.51 6.69
N SER A 472 7.37 30.89 7.71
CA SER A 472 8.84 30.86 7.71
C SER A 472 9.37 30.25 9.00
N ALA A 473 10.64 29.83 9.01
CA ALA A 473 11.27 29.29 10.22
C ALA A 473 11.21 30.29 11.38
N ARG A 474 10.83 29.81 12.56
CA ARG A 474 10.97 30.60 13.78
C ARG A 474 12.43 30.61 14.19
N VAL A 475 13.06 31.78 14.21
CA VAL A 475 14.41 31.95 14.79
C VAL A 475 14.29 31.61 16.28
N ARG A 476 14.87 30.49 16.69
CA ARG A 476 15.09 30.21 18.13
C ARG A 476 16.27 31.08 18.55
N TYR A 477 16.01 32.05 19.42
CA TYR A 477 17.06 32.75 20.15
C TYR A 477 17.66 31.83 21.21
#